data_AF-M3XHN8-F1
#
_entry.id   AF-M3XHN8-F1
#
_cell.length_a   1.000
_cell.length_b   1.000
_cell.length_c   1.000
_cell.angle_alpha   90.00
_cell.angle_beta   90.00
_cell.angle_gamma   90.00
#
_symmetry.space_group_name_H-M   'P 1'
#
loop_
_entity.id
_entity.type
_entity.pdbx_description
1 polymer ?
#
loop_
_entity_poly.entity_id
_entity_poly.type
_entity_poly.pdbx_seq_one_letter_code
_entity_poly.pdbx_strand_id
1 'polypeptide(L)'
;MYKKHHGWLEVSLFFITLSASSASMSGIVGQTVILPCSVNKQLNKEDVRVYWQTPSPMSVIHVYNHGKEEFELQNPAYKNRTHFNTEQVKHGQLSLTLSDLRLSDKNTYECYFQVKGDPIMQLICKIELKVAAHYSAPLIQVPLCNSSVFNCSATDGYPEPKVYWIIESEEGIRTVYYNKEETSVLQDSESGLYSVASVFRVNVTQFSVTCVIENEELAENKTSVLANCTRNADFSKYESKLPVTISVTVVLILLAVMVVFLMILFLHRRNLNCNTVFYAAVSRTERGK
;
A
#
# COMPACT_ATOMS: atom_id res chain seq x y z
N MET A 1 -53.95 50.48 -53.40
CA MET A 1 -52.67 49.74 -53.47
C MET A 1 -52.46 48.99 -52.16
N TYR A 2 -52.69 47.67 -52.16
CA TYR A 2 -52.53 46.82 -50.98
C TYR A 2 -51.05 46.40 -50.90
N LYS A 3 -50.32 46.85 -49.88
CA LYS A 3 -48.93 46.39 -49.63
C LYS A 3 -48.99 45.01 -48.97
N LYS A 4 -48.59 43.98 -49.71
CA LYS A 4 -48.48 42.60 -49.26
C LYS A 4 -47.18 42.46 -48.46
N HIS A 5 -47.28 42.35 -47.14
CA HIS A 5 -46.14 41.98 -46.29
C HIS A 5 -45.84 40.49 -46.47
N HIS A 6 -44.72 40.18 -47.11
CA HIS A 6 -44.13 38.84 -47.11
C HIS A 6 -43.36 38.66 -45.79
N GLY A 7 -44.00 38.02 -44.81
CA GLY A 7 -43.30 37.51 -43.63
C GLY A 7 -42.51 36.26 -44.02
N TRP A 8 -41.18 36.35 -43.96
CA TRP A 8 -40.30 35.20 -44.08
C TRP A 8 -40.30 34.49 -42.72
N LEU A 9 -40.70 33.21 -42.69
CA LEU A 9 -40.50 32.35 -41.53
C LEU A 9 -39.00 32.00 -41.49
N GLU A 10 -38.24 32.72 -40.68
CA GLU A 10 -36.91 32.30 -40.23
C GLU A 10 -37.08 30.98 -39.46
N VAL A 11 -36.80 29.85 -40.13
CA VAL A 11 -36.63 28.57 -39.46
C VAL A 11 -35.30 28.65 -38.72
N SER A 12 -35.35 29.13 -37.48
CA SER A 12 -34.20 29.12 -36.59
C SER A 12 -33.85 27.66 -36.30
N LEU A 13 -32.87 27.13 -37.04
CA LEU A 13 -32.24 25.85 -36.74
C LEU A 13 -31.44 26.05 -35.44
N PHE A 14 -32.09 25.80 -34.31
CA PHE A 14 -31.39 25.58 -33.04
C PHE A 14 -30.54 24.33 -33.21
N PHE A 15 -29.26 24.50 -33.56
CA PHE A 15 -28.26 23.47 -33.35
C PHE A 15 -28.12 23.29 -31.84
N ILE A 16 -28.81 22.30 -31.28
CA ILE A 16 -28.53 21.85 -29.91
C ILE A 16 -27.14 21.21 -29.98
N THR A 17 -26.12 21.97 -29.61
CA THR A 17 -24.80 21.43 -29.39
C THR A 17 -24.87 20.56 -28.14
N LEU A 18 -24.84 19.24 -28.31
CA LEU A 18 -24.71 18.32 -27.19
C LEU A 18 -23.30 18.54 -26.61
N SER A 19 -23.21 19.24 -25.48
CA SER A 19 -21.94 19.43 -24.79
C SER A 19 -21.57 18.14 -24.04
N ALA A 20 -20.33 17.69 -24.22
CA ALA A 20 -19.81 16.56 -23.48
C ALA A 20 -19.81 16.85 -21.97
N SER A 21 -20.31 15.90 -21.17
CA SER A 21 -20.15 15.96 -19.72
C SER A 21 -18.67 15.82 -19.36
N SER A 22 -18.21 16.57 -18.35
CA SER A 22 -16.82 16.51 -17.87
C SER A 22 -16.82 16.23 -16.37
N ALA A 23 -16.01 15.27 -15.92
CA ALA A 23 -15.85 14.94 -14.52
C ALA A 23 -14.39 14.58 -14.20
N SER A 24 -14.03 14.70 -12.93
CA SER A 24 -12.74 14.27 -12.38
C SER A 24 -13.02 13.31 -11.22
N MET A 25 -12.31 12.19 -11.16
CA MET A 25 -12.48 11.19 -10.11
C MET A 25 -11.17 10.50 -9.77
N SER A 26 -11.08 9.98 -8.55
CA SER A 26 -9.94 9.20 -8.07
C SER A 26 -10.29 7.71 -8.02
N GLY A 27 -9.34 6.87 -8.42
CA GLY A 27 -9.38 5.42 -8.22
C GLY A 27 -8.18 4.94 -7.41
N ILE A 28 -8.35 3.82 -6.71
CA ILE A 28 -7.30 3.20 -5.89
C ILE A 28 -6.61 2.10 -6.70
N VAL A 29 -5.27 2.05 -6.66
CA VAL A 29 -4.46 1.01 -7.31
C VAL A 29 -4.94 -0.39 -6.90
N GLY A 30 -5.01 -1.30 -7.86
CA GLY A 30 -5.48 -2.68 -7.70
C GLY A 30 -7.00 -2.83 -7.61
N GLN A 31 -7.75 -1.75 -7.42
CA GLN A 31 -9.21 -1.79 -7.35
C GLN A 31 -9.86 -1.67 -8.75
N THR A 32 -11.18 -1.83 -8.78
CA THR A 32 -12.01 -1.59 -9.97
C THR A 32 -12.66 -0.23 -9.87
N VAL A 33 -12.61 0.53 -10.97
CA VAL A 33 -13.26 1.83 -11.11
C VAL A 33 -14.31 1.78 -12.22
N ILE A 34 -15.38 2.56 -12.08
CA ILE A 34 -16.40 2.74 -13.11
C ILE A 34 -16.30 4.18 -13.61
N LEU A 35 -15.94 4.36 -14.87
CA LEU A 35 -15.94 5.65 -15.54
C LEU A 35 -17.37 5.97 -15.96
N PRO A 36 -18.04 6.93 -15.30
CA PRO A 36 -19.45 7.18 -15.52
C PRO A 36 -19.68 7.83 -16.87
N CYS A 37 -20.63 7.30 -17.62
CA CYS A 37 -21.13 7.95 -18.82
C CYS A 37 -22.55 7.49 -19.14
N SER A 38 -23.39 8.43 -19.55
CA SER A 38 -24.77 8.14 -19.90
C SER A 38 -25.34 9.16 -20.87
N VAL A 39 -26.31 8.74 -21.67
CA VAL A 39 -27.17 9.61 -22.48
C VAL A 39 -28.60 9.52 -21.98
N ASN A 40 -29.31 10.64 -21.96
CA ASN A 40 -30.69 10.69 -21.50
C ASN A 40 -31.68 10.28 -22.61
N LYS A 41 -31.55 9.03 -23.09
CA LYS A 41 -32.39 8.47 -24.16
C LYS A 41 -32.39 6.94 -24.09
N GLN A 42 -33.54 6.32 -24.38
CA GLN A 42 -33.60 4.86 -24.61
C GLN A 42 -32.99 4.52 -25.97
N LEU A 43 -32.16 3.49 -26.01
CA LEU A 43 -31.40 3.11 -27.19
C LEU A 43 -31.78 1.70 -27.66
N ASN A 44 -31.70 1.47 -28.96
CA ASN A 44 -31.59 0.11 -29.48
C ASN A 44 -30.11 -0.31 -29.44
N LYS A 45 -29.81 -1.40 -28.73
CA LYS A 45 -28.44 -1.90 -28.55
C LYS A 45 -27.73 -2.17 -29.88
N GLU A 46 -28.48 -2.62 -30.88
CA GLU A 46 -27.98 -2.97 -32.21
C GLU A 46 -27.70 -1.74 -33.10
N ASP A 47 -28.21 -0.56 -32.72
CA ASP A 47 -28.04 0.67 -33.49
C ASP A 47 -27.00 1.60 -32.90
N VAL A 48 -26.22 1.14 -31.91
CA VAL A 48 -25.29 1.99 -31.15
C VAL A 48 -23.85 1.55 -31.35
N ARG A 49 -22.97 2.56 -31.46
CA ARG A 49 -21.52 2.41 -31.34
C ARG A 49 -21.00 3.30 -30.23
N VAL A 50 -20.09 2.76 -29.42
CA VAL A 50 -19.44 3.46 -28.32
C VAL A 50 -17.95 3.17 -28.37
N TYR A 51 -17.15 4.21 -28.25
CA TYR A 51 -15.69 4.11 -28.16
C TYR A 51 -15.24 4.84 -26.91
N TRP A 52 -14.52 4.12 -26.06
CA TRP A 52 -13.72 4.73 -25.01
C TRP A 52 -12.29 4.84 -25.52
N GLN A 53 -11.74 6.05 -25.46
CA GLN A 53 -10.36 6.33 -25.88
C GLN A 53 -9.66 7.31 -24.95
N THR A 54 -8.34 7.30 -24.93
CA THR A 54 -7.54 8.40 -24.38
C THR A 54 -7.14 9.35 -25.52
N PRO A 55 -7.07 10.68 -25.30
CA PRO A 55 -6.72 11.62 -26.35
C PRO A 55 -5.20 11.76 -26.56
N SER A 56 -4.38 11.50 -25.52
CA SER A 56 -2.92 11.62 -25.61
C SER A 56 -2.20 10.70 -24.61
N PRO A 57 -1.35 9.75 -25.06
CA PRO A 57 -1.32 9.27 -26.45
C PRO A 57 -2.70 8.73 -26.85
N MET A 58 -3.06 8.88 -28.13
CA MET A 58 -4.32 8.36 -28.62
C MET A 58 -4.35 6.84 -28.47
N SER A 59 -5.36 6.32 -27.74
CA SER A 59 -5.45 4.89 -27.50
C SER A 59 -6.88 4.42 -27.35
N VAL A 60 -7.21 3.31 -28.02
CA VAL A 60 -8.53 2.68 -27.91
C VAL A 60 -8.57 1.82 -26.66
N ILE A 61 -9.44 2.17 -25.73
CA ILE A 61 -9.57 1.56 -24.41
C ILE A 61 -10.62 0.44 -24.43
N HIS A 62 -11.76 0.68 -25.09
CA HIS A 62 -12.82 -0.29 -25.24
C HIS A 62 -13.76 0.12 -26.39
N VAL A 63 -14.32 -0.87 -27.09
CA VAL A 63 -15.27 -0.65 -28.19
C VAL A 63 -16.52 -1.49 -27.95
N TYR A 64 -17.68 -0.87 -28.09
CA TYR A 64 -18.97 -1.54 -28.17
C TYR A 64 -19.63 -1.18 -29.50
N ASN A 65 -20.00 -2.18 -30.28
CA ASN A 65 -20.52 -2.02 -31.63
C ASN A 65 -21.70 -2.97 -31.86
N HIS A 66 -22.86 -2.40 -32.18
CA HIS A 66 -24.05 -3.14 -32.63
C HIS A 66 -24.41 -4.35 -31.74
N GLY A 67 -24.48 -4.14 -30.43
CA GLY A 67 -24.89 -5.18 -29.47
C GLY A 67 -23.75 -5.96 -28.82
N LYS A 68 -22.49 -5.76 -29.24
CA LYS A 68 -21.36 -6.59 -28.81
C LYS A 68 -20.13 -5.76 -28.44
N GLU A 69 -19.36 -6.27 -27.48
CA GLU A 69 -18.02 -5.76 -27.18
C GLU A 69 -17.03 -6.24 -28.27
N GLU A 70 -16.15 -5.35 -28.71
CA GLU A 70 -15.10 -5.64 -29.70
C GLU A 70 -13.71 -5.36 -29.09
N PHE A 71 -12.80 -6.32 -29.23
CA PHE A 71 -11.49 -6.28 -28.55
C PHE A 71 -10.30 -6.24 -29.53
N GLU A 72 -10.54 -6.25 -30.84
CA GLU A 72 -9.48 -6.36 -31.85
C GLU A 72 -8.56 -5.13 -31.89
N LEU A 73 -9.15 -3.93 -31.79
CA LEU A 73 -8.42 -2.67 -31.80
C LEU A 73 -8.02 -2.19 -30.40
N GLN A 74 -8.35 -2.96 -29.36
CA GLN A 74 -8.10 -2.56 -27.98
C GLN A 74 -6.60 -2.52 -27.70
N ASN A 75 -6.15 -1.45 -27.02
CA ASN A 75 -4.78 -1.39 -26.52
C ASN A 75 -4.51 -2.59 -25.58
N PRO A 76 -3.42 -3.36 -25.81
CA PRO A 76 -3.06 -4.50 -24.99
C PRO A 76 -3.01 -4.23 -23.48
N ALA A 77 -2.68 -3.02 -23.05
CA ALA A 77 -2.61 -2.63 -21.64
C ALA A 77 -3.98 -2.70 -20.91
N TYR A 78 -5.08 -2.64 -21.66
CA TYR A 78 -6.45 -2.65 -21.16
C TYR A 78 -7.19 -3.98 -21.41
N LYS A 79 -6.55 -4.91 -22.13
CA LYS A 79 -7.12 -6.21 -22.46
C LYS A 79 -7.45 -7.00 -21.18
N ASN A 80 -8.62 -7.61 -21.15
CA ASN A 80 -9.18 -8.34 -19.99
C ASN A 80 -9.37 -7.49 -18.72
N ARG A 81 -9.21 -6.17 -18.81
CA ARG A 81 -9.37 -5.24 -17.68
C ARG A 81 -10.56 -4.32 -17.85
N THR A 82 -11.15 -4.24 -19.04
CA THR A 82 -12.31 -3.38 -19.30
C THR A 82 -13.55 -4.20 -19.59
N HIS A 83 -14.70 -3.68 -19.16
CA HIS A 83 -16.00 -4.28 -19.42
C HIS A 83 -17.07 -3.19 -19.60
N PHE A 84 -17.96 -3.44 -20.55
CA PHE A 84 -19.11 -2.61 -20.85
C PHE A 84 -20.40 -3.40 -20.59
N ASN A 85 -21.26 -2.86 -19.72
CA ASN A 85 -22.51 -3.54 -19.39
C ASN A 85 -23.53 -3.40 -20.54
N THR A 86 -23.45 -4.33 -21.50
CA THR A 86 -24.27 -4.34 -22.71
C THR A 86 -25.77 -4.37 -22.40
N GLU A 87 -26.19 -4.89 -21.25
CA GLU A 87 -27.58 -4.90 -20.82
C GLU A 87 -28.14 -3.52 -20.49
N GLN A 88 -27.30 -2.62 -20.00
CA GLN A 88 -27.70 -1.28 -19.57
C GLN A 88 -27.68 -0.26 -20.71
N VAL A 89 -27.08 -0.60 -21.86
CA VAL A 89 -27.04 0.26 -23.06
C VAL A 89 -28.42 0.67 -23.53
N LYS A 90 -29.42 -0.23 -23.45
CA LYS A 90 -30.81 0.09 -23.82
C LYS A 90 -31.38 1.25 -23.02
N HIS A 91 -30.88 1.46 -21.80
CA HIS A 91 -31.27 2.55 -20.91
C HIS A 91 -30.35 3.77 -20.99
N GLY A 92 -29.48 3.84 -22.00
CA GLY A 92 -28.56 4.95 -22.20
C GLY A 92 -27.37 4.96 -21.24
N GLN A 93 -27.11 3.87 -20.51
CA GLN A 93 -25.94 3.74 -19.64
C GLN A 93 -24.75 3.22 -20.42
N LEU A 94 -23.70 4.03 -20.50
CA LEU A 94 -22.52 3.82 -21.34
C LEU A 94 -21.22 3.88 -20.51
N SER A 95 -21.33 3.54 -19.22
CA SER A 95 -20.22 3.59 -18.28
C SER A 95 -19.25 2.44 -18.53
N LEU A 96 -17.95 2.72 -18.42
CA LEU A 96 -16.89 1.72 -18.59
C LEU A 96 -16.42 1.22 -17.23
N THR A 97 -16.36 -0.09 -17.05
CA THR A 97 -15.67 -0.69 -15.91
C THR A 97 -14.21 -0.92 -16.27
N LEU A 98 -13.28 -0.50 -15.41
CA LEU A 98 -11.84 -0.74 -15.52
C LEU A 98 -11.34 -1.40 -14.22
N SER A 99 -10.91 -2.66 -14.30
CA SER A 99 -10.41 -3.46 -13.19
C SER A 99 -8.88 -3.46 -13.08
N ASP A 100 -8.36 -3.87 -11.93
CA ASP A 100 -6.92 -3.94 -11.64
C ASP A 100 -6.25 -2.59 -11.95
N LEU A 101 -6.75 -1.50 -11.37
CA LEU A 101 -6.29 -0.15 -11.71
C LEU A 101 -4.79 0.03 -11.43
N ARG A 102 -4.06 0.66 -12.34
CA ARG A 102 -2.61 0.86 -12.29
C ARG A 102 -2.27 2.34 -12.30
N LEU A 103 -1.10 2.70 -11.80
CA LEU A 103 -0.62 4.09 -11.86
C LEU A 103 -0.58 4.64 -13.31
N SER A 104 -0.25 3.79 -14.28
CA SER A 104 -0.21 4.13 -15.70
C SER A 104 -1.58 4.45 -16.31
N ASP A 105 -2.67 4.08 -15.63
CA ASP A 105 -4.02 4.36 -16.12
C ASP A 105 -4.49 5.78 -15.79
N LYS A 106 -3.70 6.56 -15.02
CA LYS A 106 -3.94 7.99 -14.80
C LYS A 106 -3.97 8.70 -16.16
N ASN A 107 -5.17 9.08 -16.61
CA ASN A 107 -5.37 9.73 -17.89
C ASN A 107 -6.75 10.39 -17.94
N THR A 108 -6.97 11.16 -19.01
CA THR A 108 -8.31 11.56 -19.42
C THR A 108 -8.90 10.53 -20.37
N TYR A 109 -10.09 10.05 -20.07
CA TYR A 109 -10.85 9.09 -20.85
C TYR A 109 -12.02 9.80 -21.53
N GLU A 110 -12.17 9.57 -22.82
CA GLU A 110 -13.19 10.18 -23.66
C GLU A 110 -14.13 9.09 -24.19
N CYS A 111 -15.43 9.28 -23.96
CA CYS A 111 -16.48 8.42 -24.45
C CYS A 111 -17.14 9.07 -25.66
N TYR A 112 -17.01 8.41 -26.79
CA TYR A 112 -17.63 8.79 -28.04
C TYR A 112 -18.78 7.85 -28.37
N PHE A 113 -19.87 8.41 -28.87
CA PHE A 113 -21.12 7.72 -29.09
C PHE A 113 -21.71 8.06 -30.47
N GLN A 114 -22.25 7.06 -31.14
CA GLN A 114 -22.94 7.21 -32.42
C GLN A 114 -24.16 6.30 -32.48
N VAL A 115 -25.28 6.82 -32.98
CA VAL A 115 -26.45 6.02 -33.35
C VAL A 115 -26.44 5.77 -34.85
N LYS A 116 -26.92 4.60 -35.28
CA LYS A 116 -27.06 4.23 -36.68
C LYS A 116 -27.92 5.26 -37.42
N GLY A 117 -27.40 5.76 -38.55
CA GLY A 117 -28.03 6.82 -39.33
C GLY A 117 -27.48 8.21 -38.99
N ASP A 118 -26.85 8.41 -37.84
CA ASP A 118 -26.18 9.66 -37.52
C ASP A 118 -24.79 9.69 -38.18
N PRO A 119 -24.48 10.73 -38.98
CA PRO A 119 -23.20 10.79 -39.69
C PRO A 119 -22.01 11.14 -38.79
N ILE A 120 -22.28 11.63 -37.57
CA ILE A 120 -21.27 12.18 -36.66
C ILE A 120 -21.23 11.33 -35.39
N MET A 121 -20.01 10.96 -35.00
CA MET A 121 -19.73 10.36 -33.70
C MET A 121 -19.44 11.47 -32.68
N GLN A 122 -20.21 11.53 -31.61
CA GLN A 122 -20.24 12.65 -30.67
C GLN A 122 -19.46 12.30 -29.40
N LEU A 123 -18.63 13.23 -28.92
CA LEU A 123 -18.06 13.14 -27.59
C LEU A 123 -19.15 13.46 -26.57
N ILE A 124 -19.45 12.51 -25.67
CA ILE A 124 -20.53 12.65 -24.68
C ILE A 124 -20.04 12.72 -23.24
N CYS A 125 -18.87 12.14 -22.95
CA CYS A 125 -18.26 12.18 -21.62
C CYS A 125 -16.75 12.30 -21.71
N LYS A 126 -16.17 13.09 -20.81
CA LYS A 126 -14.73 13.27 -20.62
C LYS A 126 -14.41 13.12 -19.13
N ILE A 127 -13.72 12.05 -18.76
CA ILE A 127 -13.44 11.70 -17.38
C ILE A 127 -11.93 11.79 -17.13
N GLU A 128 -11.52 12.74 -16.31
CA GLU A 128 -10.15 12.75 -15.78
C GLU A 128 -10.07 11.73 -14.64
N LEU A 129 -9.36 10.63 -14.89
CA LEU A 129 -9.09 9.62 -13.87
C LEU A 129 -7.75 9.92 -13.21
N LYS A 130 -7.82 10.22 -11.93
CA LYS A 130 -6.68 10.26 -11.03
C LYS A 130 -6.52 8.91 -10.36
N VAL A 131 -5.28 8.59 -9.99
CA VAL A 131 -4.94 7.31 -9.35
C VAL A 131 -4.23 7.60 -8.04
N ALA A 132 -4.54 6.83 -7.01
CA ALA A 132 -3.93 6.93 -5.70
C ALA A 132 -3.71 5.54 -5.08
N ALA A 133 -2.79 5.47 -4.12
CA ALA A 133 -2.53 4.29 -3.29
C ALA A 133 -2.44 4.73 -1.83
N HIS A 134 -2.93 3.88 -0.93
CA HIS A 134 -2.87 4.14 0.50
C HIS A 134 -1.43 4.06 0.99
N TYR A 135 -1.03 5.02 1.81
CA TYR A 135 0.20 4.91 2.57
C TYR A 135 0.06 3.86 3.68
N SER A 136 1.18 3.22 4.02
CA SER A 136 1.27 2.46 5.26
C SER A 136 0.94 3.34 6.47
N ALA A 137 0.52 2.73 7.57
CA ALA A 137 0.41 3.48 8.82
C ALA A 137 1.79 4.07 9.17
N PRO A 138 1.90 5.39 9.43
CA PRO A 138 3.18 5.99 9.75
C PRO A 138 3.74 5.42 11.04
N LEU A 139 5.06 5.36 11.14
CA LEU A 139 5.76 4.87 12.31
C LEU A 139 6.66 5.97 12.85
N ILE A 140 6.38 6.43 14.08
CA ILE A 140 7.28 7.33 14.81
C ILE A 140 8.33 6.49 15.54
N GLN A 141 9.60 6.74 15.23
CA GLN A 141 10.77 6.19 15.88
C GLN A 141 11.47 7.28 16.69
N VAL A 142 11.87 6.93 17.90
CA VAL A 142 12.65 7.79 18.79
C VAL A 142 13.87 7.03 19.29
N PRO A 143 15.09 7.62 19.25
CA PRO A 143 16.27 6.98 19.83
C PRO A 143 16.13 6.78 21.35
N LEU A 144 15.57 7.79 22.03
CA LEU A 144 15.36 7.85 23.47
C LEU A 144 14.08 8.65 23.75
N CYS A 145 13.36 8.34 24.83
CA CYS A 145 12.14 9.07 25.23
C CYS A 145 12.38 10.57 25.51
N ASN A 146 13.60 10.97 25.89
CA ASN A 146 14.01 12.36 26.06
C ASN A 146 14.62 12.97 24.80
N SER A 147 14.55 12.27 23.66
CA SER A 147 15.08 12.80 22.40
C SER A 147 14.26 14.00 21.97
N SER A 148 14.93 15.09 21.58
CA SER A 148 14.30 16.19 20.87
C SER A 148 14.10 15.89 19.38
N VAL A 149 14.36 14.65 18.94
CA VAL A 149 14.38 14.25 17.53
C VAL A 149 13.45 13.04 17.34
N PHE A 150 12.50 13.21 16.42
CA PHE A 150 11.46 12.25 16.06
C PHE A 150 11.57 11.92 14.59
N ASN A 151 11.61 10.62 14.26
CA ASN A 151 11.63 10.17 12.88
C ASN A 151 10.28 9.55 12.55
N CYS A 152 9.60 10.04 11.53
CA CYS A 152 8.39 9.41 11.01
C CYS A 152 8.66 8.80 9.66
N SER A 153 8.16 7.59 9.42
CA SER A 153 8.26 6.94 8.11
C SER A 153 6.94 6.30 7.69
N ALA A 154 6.65 6.33 6.39
CA ALA A 154 5.53 5.63 5.76
C ALA A 154 5.91 5.24 4.32
N THR A 155 5.34 4.15 3.81
CA THR A 155 5.71 3.57 2.50
C THR A 155 4.48 3.29 1.63
N ASP A 156 4.76 2.92 0.38
CA ASP A 156 3.82 2.30 -0.57
C ASP A 156 2.60 3.16 -0.97
N GLY A 157 2.68 4.49 -0.83
CA GLY A 157 1.59 5.39 -1.17
C GLY A 157 1.76 6.10 -2.51
N TYR A 158 0.66 6.65 -3.04
CA TYR A 158 0.65 7.48 -4.25
C TYR A 158 -0.56 8.42 -4.23
N PRO A 159 -0.47 9.66 -4.76
CA PRO A 159 0.74 10.35 -5.23
C PRO A 159 1.64 10.79 -4.07
N GLU A 160 2.68 11.57 -4.35
CA GLU A 160 3.53 12.21 -3.32
C GLU A 160 2.67 12.87 -2.23
N PRO A 161 2.94 12.62 -0.92
CA PRO A 161 2.03 13.03 0.14
C PRO A 161 2.41 14.40 0.71
N LYS A 162 1.48 15.00 1.45
CA LYS A 162 1.81 16.10 2.36
C LYS A 162 2.19 15.52 3.72
N VAL A 163 3.37 15.87 4.20
CA VAL A 163 3.86 15.44 5.52
C VAL A 163 3.88 16.64 6.45
N TYR A 164 3.31 16.48 7.64
CA TYR A 164 3.38 17.49 8.69
C TYR A 164 3.25 16.87 10.07
N TRP A 165 3.71 17.62 11.06
CA TRP A 165 3.72 17.24 12.46
C TRP A 165 2.74 18.12 13.23
N ILE A 166 2.06 17.55 14.22
CA ILE A 166 1.18 18.26 15.13
C ILE A 166 1.72 18.08 16.54
N ILE A 167 1.92 19.18 17.25
CA ILE A 167 2.19 19.19 18.68
C ILE A 167 0.92 19.63 19.40
N GLU A 168 0.49 18.86 20.39
CA GLU A 168 -0.59 19.24 21.31
C GLU A 168 -0.01 19.57 22.68
N SER A 169 -0.29 20.78 23.18
CA SER A 169 0.09 21.22 24.52
C SER A 169 -0.86 20.66 25.59
N GLU A 170 -0.50 20.79 26.86
CA GLU A 170 -1.39 20.41 27.98
C GLU A 170 -2.71 21.21 27.99
N GLU A 171 -2.70 22.44 27.46
CA GLU A 171 -3.88 23.29 27.29
C GLU A 171 -4.74 22.86 26.08
N GLY A 172 -4.34 21.81 25.35
CA GLY A 172 -5.02 21.31 24.16
C GLY A 172 -4.76 22.14 22.90
N ILE A 173 -3.78 23.05 22.92
CA ILE A 173 -3.43 23.87 21.75
C ILE A 173 -2.65 23.01 20.76
N ARG A 174 -3.13 22.97 19.52
CA ARG A 174 -2.51 22.22 18.41
C ARG A 174 -1.70 23.14 17.51
N THR A 175 -0.43 22.84 17.30
CA THR A 175 0.45 23.58 16.39
C THR A 175 0.97 22.66 15.28
N VAL A 176 0.89 23.12 14.03
CA VAL A 176 1.24 22.35 12.82
C VAL A 176 2.61 22.77 12.29
N TYR A 177 3.45 21.79 11.94
CA TYR A 177 4.81 21.98 11.42
C TYR A 177 5.04 21.14 10.16
N TYR A 178 5.33 21.77 9.02
CA TYR A 178 5.50 21.05 7.74
C TYR A 178 6.91 20.49 7.51
N ASN A 179 7.91 21.00 8.22
CA ASN A 179 9.29 20.48 8.27
C ASN A 179 9.87 19.97 6.92
N LYS A 180 9.70 20.77 5.86
CA LYS A 180 10.03 20.37 4.48
C LYS A 180 11.52 20.08 4.26
N GLU A 181 12.40 20.80 4.95
CA GLU A 181 13.86 20.70 4.77
C GLU A 181 14.44 19.37 5.27
N GLU A 182 13.84 18.81 6.34
CA GLU A 182 14.23 17.51 6.91
C GLU A 182 13.22 16.40 6.55
N THR A 183 12.48 16.58 5.44
CA THR A 183 11.60 15.55 4.89
C THR A 183 12.17 15.02 3.58
N SER A 184 12.40 13.70 3.55
CA SER A 184 12.86 12.96 2.38
C SER A 184 11.69 12.17 1.79
N VAL A 185 11.55 12.25 0.47
CA VAL A 185 10.55 11.51 -0.30
C VAL A 185 11.29 10.76 -1.41
N LEU A 186 11.08 9.46 -1.47
CA LEU A 186 11.70 8.56 -2.42
C LEU A 186 10.60 7.90 -3.24
N GLN A 187 10.74 7.91 -4.56
CA GLN A 187 9.86 7.18 -5.47
C GLN A 187 10.58 5.93 -5.95
N ASP A 188 9.93 4.78 -5.78
CA ASP A 188 10.41 3.52 -6.32
C ASP A 188 10.25 3.51 -7.84
N SER A 189 11.33 3.20 -8.57
CA SER A 189 11.33 3.30 -10.04
C SER A 189 10.53 2.19 -10.73
N GLU A 190 10.30 1.06 -10.07
CA GLU A 190 9.59 -0.10 -10.64
C GLU A 190 8.08 0.00 -10.40
N SER A 191 7.68 0.18 -9.14
CA SER A 191 6.27 0.31 -8.74
C SER A 191 5.70 1.72 -8.97
N GLY A 192 6.55 2.75 -8.98
CA GLY A 192 6.14 4.15 -9.03
C GLY A 192 5.57 4.70 -7.71
N LEU A 193 5.55 3.91 -6.63
CA LEU A 193 5.04 4.29 -5.32
C LEU A 193 6.05 5.11 -4.53
N TYR A 194 5.55 5.92 -3.60
CA TYR A 194 6.33 6.81 -2.76
C TYR A 194 6.52 6.26 -1.35
N SER A 195 7.74 6.42 -0.84
CA SER A 195 8.11 6.24 0.56
C SER A 195 8.63 7.55 1.12
N VAL A 196 8.23 7.87 2.35
CA VAL A 196 8.56 9.15 2.98
C VAL A 196 9.19 8.92 4.35
N ALA A 197 10.17 9.74 4.66
CA ALA A 197 10.77 9.82 5.99
C ALA A 197 11.00 11.29 6.37
N SER A 198 10.46 11.70 7.52
CA SER A 198 10.58 13.07 8.04
C SER A 198 11.23 13.07 9.41
N VAL A 199 12.18 13.98 9.64
CA VAL A 199 12.91 14.12 10.91
C VAL A 199 12.53 15.42 11.58
N PHE A 200 11.72 15.36 12.63
CA PHE A 200 11.23 16.53 13.34
C PHE A 200 12.02 16.77 14.63
N ARG A 201 12.53 18.00 14.76
CA ARG A 201 13.32 18.43 15.92
C ARG A 201 12.55 19.43 16.75
N VAL A 202 12.20 19.05 17.96
CA VAL A 202 11.52 19.96 18.89
C VAL A 202 11.95 19.70 20.34
N ASN A 203 12.24 20.77 21.06
CA ASN A 203 12.65 20.72 22.45
C ASN A 203 11.46 21.08 23.35
N VAL A 204 10.63 20.09 23.68
CA VAL A 204 9.45 20.27 24.54
C VAL A 204 9.49 19.22 25.66
N THR A 205 9.04 19.58 26.85
CA THR A 205 9.13 18.75 28.06
C THR A 205 7.95 17.80 28.27
N GLN A 206 6.77 18.16 27.76
CA GLN A 206 5.53 17.36 27.80
C GLN A 206 4.67 17.72 26.59
N PHE A 207 4.37 16.72 25.76
CA PHE A 207 3.67 16.94 24.51
C PHE A 207 3.18 15.60 23.93
N SER A 208 2.13 15.70 23.13
CA SER A 208 1.75 14.66 22.17
C SER A 208 2.31 15.06 20.80
N VAL A 209 3.12 14.20 20.19
CA VAL A 209 3.64 14.37 18.84
C VAL A 209 2.84 13.52 17.90
N THR A 210 2.22 14.13 16.90
CA THR A 210 1.55 13.42 15.83
C THR A 210 2.30 13.64 14.52
N CYS A 211 2.68 12.56 13.85
CA CYS A 211 3.06 12.62 12.45
C CYS A 211 1.82 12.37 11.59
N VAL A 212 1.62 13.19 10.56
CA VAL A 212 0.51 13.06 9.61
C VAL A 212 1.07 12.93 8.19
N ILE A 213 0.59 11.89 7.51
CA ILE A 213 0.78 11.66 6.08
C ILE A 213 -0.58 11.84 5.41
N GLU A 214 -0.73 12.94 4.67
CA GLU A 214 -1.95 13.32 3.98
C GLU A 214 -1.88 12.90 2.50
N ASN A 215 -2.88 12.13 2.07
CA ASN A 215 -3.14 11.81 0.68
C ASN A 215 -4.36 12.62 0.22
N GLU A 216 -4.10 13.73 -0.48
CA GLU A 216 -5.15 14.65 -0.95
C GLU A 216 -6.12 13.98 -1.94
N GLU A 217 -5.63 13.09 -2.79
CA GLU A 217 -6.45 12.44 -3.82
C GLU A 217 -7.46 11.45 -3.24
N LEU A 218 -7.18 10.91 -2.07
CA LEU A 218 -8.08 10.06 -1.30
C LEU A 218 -8.82 10.80 -0.18
N ALA A 219 -8.53 12.09 0.02
CA ALA A 219 -8.97 12.85 1.19
C ALA A 219 -8.71 12.08 2.51
N GLU A 220 -7.53 11.48 2.62
CA GLU A 220 -7.17 10.55 3.69
C GLU A 220 -5.94 11.03 4.45
N ASN A 221 -6.02 11.03 5.78
CA ASN A 221 -4.90 11.32 6.67
C ASN A 221 -4.53 10.07 7.47
N LYS A 222 -3.32 9.55 7.26
CA LYS A 222 -2.74 8.51 8.09
C LYS A 222 -1.88 9.17 9.17
N THR A 223 -2.10 8.78 10.42
CA THR A 223 -1.43 9.41 11.56
C THR A 223 -0.80 8.40 12.49
N SER A 224 0.25 8.83 13.17
CA SER A 224 0.86 8.12 14.29
C SER A 224 1.07 9.11 15.40
N VAL A 225 0.71 8.72 16.62
CA VAL A 225 0.76 9.58 17.80
C VAL A 225 1.75 8.98 18.80
N LEU A 226 2.66 9.81 19.28
CA LEU A 226 3.54 9.52 20.39
C LEU A 226 3.19 10.46 21.55
N ALA A 227 2.61 9.90 22.61
CA ALA A 227 2.24 10.62 23.82
C ALA A 227 2.81 9.91 25.05
N ASN A 228 3.03 10.65 26.14
CA ASN A 228 3.39 10.10 27.45
C ASN A 228 4.61 9.15 27.45
N CYS A 229 5.67 9.51 26.73
CA CYS A 229 6.98 8.91 26.91
C CYS A 229 7.46 9.18 28.35
N THR A 230 7.21 8.24 29.26
CA THR A 230 7.66 8.34 30.65
C THR A 230 9.18 8.15 30.70
N ARG A 231 9.86 9.02 31.45
CA ARG A 231 11.33 8.99 31.69
C ARG A 231 11.88 7.65 32.20
N ASN A 232 11.02 6.71 32.54
CA ASN A 232 11.38 5.40 33.08
C ASN A 232 11.14 4.30 32.04
N ALA A 233 11.81 4.40 30.91
CA ALA A 233 12.28 3.19 30.28
C ALA A 233 13.70 2.97 30.81
N ASP A 234 13.75 2.26 31.93
CA ASP A 234 14.92 1.55 32.44
C ASP A 234 15.38 0.55 31.37
N PHE A 235 15.90 1.06 30.24
CA PHE A 235 16.53 0.29 29.17
C PHE A 235 17.90 -0.25 29.61
N SER A 236 18.29 -0.05 30.87
CA SER A 236 19.44 -0.72 31.48
C SER A 236 19.16 -2.18 31.87
N LYS A 237 17.90 -2.63 31.86
CA LYS A 237 17.53 -4.01 32.26
C LYS A 237 17.47 -5.03 31.12
N TYR A 238 18.05 -4.70 29.97
CA TYR A 238 18.40 -5.66 28.92
C TYR A 238 19.91 -5.61 28.59
N GLU A 239 20.77 -5.37 29.59
CA GLU A 239 22.03 -6.11 29.58
C GLU A 239 21.68 -7.58 29.83
N SER A 240 21.90 -8.41 28.82
CA SER A 240 21.82 -9.87 28.90
C SER A 240 22.86 -10.41 29.89
N LYS A 241 22.62 -10.27 31.20
CA LYS A 241 23.34 -11.01 32.24
C LYS A 241 22.80 -12.44 32.32
N LEU A 242 22.87 -13.18 31.21
CA LEU A 242 22.98 -14.64 31.18
C LEU A 242 23.42 -15.10 29.76
N PRO A 243 24.67 -15.58 29.61
CA PRO A 243 24.94 -16.99 29.89
C PRO A 243 26.22 -17.27 30.70
N VAL A 244 26.77 -16.30 31.43
CA VAL A 244 27.97 -16.55 32.27
C VAL A 244 27.66 -17.46 33.47
N THR A 245 26.50 -17.32 34.10
CA THR A 245 26.09 -18.18 35.23
C THR A 245 25.70 -19.59 34.77
N ILE A 246 25.14 -19.73 33.57
CA ILE A 246 24.86 -21.05 32.96
C ILE A 246 26.17 -21.75 32.58
N SER A 247 27.18 -21.02 32.05
CA SER A 247 28.47 -21.64 31.71
C SER A 247 29.21 -22.15 32.95
N VAL A 248 29.23 -21.39 34.05
CA VAL A 248 29.91 -21.82 35.29
C VAL A 248 29.21 -23.01 35.94
N THR A 249 27.87 -23.03 35.98
CA THR A 249 27.12 -24.16 36.57
C THR A 249 27.29 -25.45 35.78
N VAL A 250 27.28 -25.38 34.44
CA VAL A 250 27.54 -26.55 33.59
C VAL A 250 28.96 -27.08 33.78
N VAL A 251 29.96 -26.19 33.87
CA VAL A 251 31.36 -26.59 34.12
C VAL A 251 31.51 -27.29 35.48
N LEU A 252 30.88 -26.78 36.53
CA LEU A 252 30.91 -27.41 37.86
C LEU A 252 30.25 -28.80 37.86
N ILE A 253 29.15 -28.97 37.13
CA ILE A 253 28.48 -30.28 36.97
C ILE A 253 29.39 -31.26 36.21
N LEU A 254 30.03 -30.81 35.12
CA LEU A 254 30.95 -31.66 34.35
C LEU A 254 32.16 -32.09 35.20
N LEU A 255 32.72 -31.19 36.01
CA LEU A 255 33.81 -31.53 36.93
C LEU A 255 33.37 -32.55 37.99
N ALA A 256 32.18 -32.39 38.55
CA ALA A 256 31.64 -33.34 39.51
C ALA A 256 31.45 -34.74 38.89
N VAL A 257 30.90 -34.82 37.68
CA VAL A 257 30.74 -36.08 36.95
C VAL A 257 32.09 -36.74 36.66
N MET A 258 33.10 -35.96 36.26
CA MET A 258 34.46 -36.46 36.02
C MET A 258 35.09 -37.04 37.29
N VAL A 259 34.92 -36.39 38.44
CA VAL A 259 35.43 -36.89 39.73
C VAL A 259 34.75 -38.21 40.10
N VAL A 260 33.42 -38.30 39.94
CA VAL A 260 32.67 -39.54 40.21
C VAL A 260 33.13 -40.67 39.28
N PHE A 261 33.33 -40.39 37.99
CA PHE A 261 33.83 -41.37 37.04
C PHE A 261 35.24 -41.87 37.42
N LEU A 262 36.15 -40.96 37.80
CA LEU A 262 37.48 -41.33 38.27
C LEU A 262 37.44 -42.14 39.57
N MET A 263 36.52 -41.84 40.48
CA MET A 263 36.29 -42.64 41.69
C MET A 263 35.80 -44.05 41.34
N ILE A 264 34.85 -44.19 40.42
CA ILE A 264 34.38 -45.49 39.94
C ILE A 264 35.52 -46.28 39.30
N LEU A 265 36.34 -45.65 38.44
CA LEU A 265 37.52 -46.28 37.86
C LEU A 265 38.55 -46.69 38.92
N PHE A 266 38.78 -45.85 39.93
CA PHE A 266 39.67 -46.17 41.03
C PHE A 266 39.17 -47.36 41.85
N LEU A 267 37.87 -47.40 42.16
CA LEU A 267 37.23 -48.53 42.84
C LEU A 267 37.26 -49.79 41.99
N HIS A 268 37.04 -49.68 40.67
CA HIS A 268 37.13 -50.81 39.75
C HIS A 268 38.58 -51.31 39.62
N ARG A 269 39.56 -50.42 39.56
CA ARG A 269 40.99 -50.76 39.54
C ARG A 269 41.44 -51.38 40.86
N ARG A 270 40.89 -50.93 42.00
CA ARG A 270 41.07 -51.58 43.30
C ARG A 270 40.47 -52.98 43.34
N ASN A 271 39.27 -53.15 42.78
CA ASN A 271 38.62 -54.46 42.70
C ASN A 271 39.42 -55.42 41.79
N LEU A 272 39.89 -54.92 40.65
CA LEU A 272 40.80 -55.67 39.75
C LEU A 272 42.11 -56.03 40.46
N ASN A 273 42.76 -55.09 41.17
CA ASN A 273 43.97 -55.38 41.95
C ASN A 273 43.71 -56.37 43.11
N CYS A 274 42.53 -56.33 43.74
CA CYS A 274 42.13 -57.34 44.73
C CYS A 274 42.00 -58.72 44.10
N ASN A 275 41.40 -58.81 42.91
CA ASN A 275 41.31 -60.07 42.16
C ASN A 275 42.70 -60.58 41.76
N THR A 276 43.62 -59.72 41.29
CA THR A 276 44.99 -60.15 40.94
C THR A 276 45.79 -60.61 42.15
N VAL A 277 45.60 -60.00 43.34
CA VAL A 277 46.20 -60.48 44.60
C VAL A 277 45.58 -61.81 45.06
N PHE A 278 44.27 -62.01 44.83
CA PHE A 278 43.61 -63.29 45.11
C PHE A 278 44.14 -64.42 44.20
N TYR A 279 44.30 -64.17 42.89
CA TYR A 279 44.89 -65.16 41.96
C TYR A 279 46.40 -65.39 42.21
N ALA A 280 47.15 -64.37 42.66
CA ALA A 280 48.55 -64.52 43.07
C ALA A 280 48.71 -65.29 44.40
N ALA A 281 47.73 -65.22 45.31
CA ALA A 281 47.72 -65.97 46.56
C ALA A 281 47.36 -67.45 46.35
N VAL A 282 46.44 -67.76 45.42
CA VAL A 282 46.07 -69.15 45.06
C VAL A 282 47.20 -69.87 44.31
N SER A 283 47.95 -69.18 43.43
CA SER A 283 49.10 -69.81 42.74
C SER A 283 50.33 -70.07 43.64
N ARG A 284 50.37 -69.50 44.85
CA ARG A 284 51.40 -69.80 45.87
C ARG A 284 51.06 -71.01 46.74
N THR A 285 49.80 -71.42 46.80
CA THR A 285 49.36 -72.60 47.57
C THR A 285 49.55 -73.91 46.81
N GLU A 286 49.70 -73.89 45.48
CA GLU A 286 49.99 -75.08 44.67
C GLU A 286 51.48 -75.39 44.48
N ARG A 287 52.39 -74.51 44.91
CA ARG A 287 53.86 -74.72 44.83
C ARG A 287 54.51 -75.16 46.15
N GLY A 288 53.68 -75.54 47.13
CA GLY A 288 54.07 -76.03 48.46
C GLY A 288 53.60 -77.46 48.73
N LYS A 289 53.71 -78.33 47.73
CA LYS A 289 53.78 -79.78 47.86
C LYS A 289 54.99 -80.28 47.09
#